data_AF-A0A0Q9C5T9-F1
#
_entry.id   AF-A0A0Q9C5T9-F1
#
_cell.length_a   1.000
_cell.length_b   1.000
_cell.length_c   1.000
_cell.angle_alpha   90.00
_cell.angle_beta   90.00
_cell.angle_gamma   90.00
#
_symmetry.space_group_name_H-M   'P 1'
#
loop_
_entity.id
_entity.type
_entity.pdbx_description
1 polymer ?
#
loop_
_entity_poly.entity_id
_entity_poly.type
_entity_poly.pdbx_seq_one_letter_code
_entity_poly.pdbx_strand_id
1 'polypeptide(L)'
;MRAGTPSISVPVLRGLLTAHPVPAPVRSGHDIACDADYLNASCICDEISPAPEVCGNCLGHGVETCAAHPAPVSDTRREDVARAEEAGAQASWRPVVGFEGAYEVSDRGRVRSLDRLDSRGNRIRGRVLRAATKRSGHQHLSLCVDGKGITLLVHRMVLEAFVGPAPEGMEACHSDGDPANNALSNLRWDSRSENTLDRVRHGTHHLARKTHCPVGHPYDADNTHFDKRGDRICRECKRERNRAARLRGATRG
;
A
#
# COMPACT_ATOMS: atom_id res chain seq x y z
N MET A 1 -45.93 -5.20 61.70
CA MET A 1 -46.42 -3.92 61.16
C MET A 1 -45.44 -3.50 60.07
N ARG A 2 -45.75 -3.77 58.79
CA ARG A 2 -44.85 -3.57 57.65
C ARG A 2 -45.11 -2.19 57.04
N ALA A 3 -44.06 -1.37 56.96
CA ALA A 3 -44.11 -0.06 56.32
C ALA A 3 -44.17 -0.22 54.79
N GLY A 4 -45.19 0.35 54.15
CA GLY A 4 -45.34 0.42 52.70
C GLY A 4 -44.60 1.62 52.15
N THR A 5 -43.78 1.40 51.11
CA THR A 5 -43.12 2.43 50.31
C THR A 5 -44.06 2.93 49.20
N PRO A 6 -44.19 4.24 48.95
CA PRO A 6 -44.96 4.73 47.80
C PRO A 6 -44.17 4.61 46.49
N SER A 7 -44.82 4.05 45.48
CA SER A 7 -44.36 3.92 44.10
C SER A 7 -44.51 5.27 43.37
N ILE A 8 -43.40 5.88 42.96
CA ILE A 8 -43.39 7.07 42.10
C ILE A 8 -43.21 6.60 40.65
N SER A 9 -44.27 6.75 39.85
CA SER A 9 -44.27 6.48 38.42
C SER A 9 -43.56 7.62 37.66
N VAL A 10 -42.45 7.31 36.99
CA VAL A 10 -41.76 8.23 36.07
C VAL A 10 -42.31 8.03 34.66
N PRO A 11 -42.74 9.09 33.94
CA PRO A 11 -43.24 8.95 32.58
C PRO A 11 -42.09 8.67 31.60
N VAL A 12 -42.25 7.63 30.78
CA VAL A 12 -41.35 7.27 29.67
C VAL A 12 -41.53 8.28 28.54
N LEU A 13 -40.57 9.19 28.37
CA LEU A 13 -40.46 9.99 27.14
C LEU A 13 -40.07 9.07 25.98
N ARG A 14 -41.04 8.75 25.13
CA ARG A 14 -40.79 8.22 23.78
C ARG A 14 -40.26 9.36 22.91
N GLY A 15 -38.94 9.51 22.87
CA GLY A 15 -38.25 10.32 21.87
C GLY A 15 -38.30 9.64 20.50
N LEU A 16 -38.98 10.26 19.54
CA LEU A 16 -38.90 9.93 18.13
C LEU A 16 -37.49 10.23 17.63
N LEU A 17 -36.64 9.20 17.52
CA LEU A 17 -35.38 9.27 16.79
C LEU A 17 -35.69 9.20 15.28
N THR A 18 -35.91 10.36 14.66
CA THR A 18 -35.78 10.50 13.22
C THR A 18 -34.31 10.30 12.85
N ALA A 19 -34.01 9.18 12.21
CA ALA A 19 -32.74 8.94 11.57
C ALA A 19 -32.54 9.97 10.46
N HIS A 20 -31.73 10.99 10.73
CA HIS A 20 -31.23 11.88 9.67
C HIS A 20 -30.19 11.10 8.85
N PRO A 21 -30.26 11.13 7.51
CA PRO A 21 -29.24 10.52 6.68
C PRO A 21 -27.90 11.24 6.90
N VAL A 22 -26.88 10.49 7.29
CA VAL A 22 -25.50 10.98 7.38
C VAL A 22 -25.04 11.32 5.95
N PRO A 23 -24.63 12.57 5.66
CA PRO A 23 -24.14 12.93 4.33
C PRO A 23 -22.84 12.17 4.04
N ALA A 24 -22.73 11.63 2.82
CA ALA A 24 -21.53 10.97 2.34
C ALA A 24 -20.33 11.94 2.38
N PRO A 25 -19.13 11.48 2.78
CA PRO A 25 -17.96 12.35 2.85
C PRO A 25 -17.59 12.87 1.46
N VAL A 26 -17.52 14.19 1.33
CA VAL A 26 -17.04 14.88 0.12
C VAL A 26 -15.54 14.59 -0.02
N ARG A 27 -15.20 13.78 -1.02
CA ARG A 27 -13.81 13.40 -1.32
C ARG A 27 -13.07 14.61 -1.90
N SER A 28 -12.08 15.15 -1.19
CA SER A 28 -11.13 16.11 -1.75
C SER A 28 -10.09 15.37 -2.61
N GLY A 29 -10.50 14.96 -3.82
CA GLY A 29 -9.60 14.52 -4.87
C GLY A 29 -9.14 15.71 -5.71
N HIS A 30 -7.88 15.73 -6.14
CA HIS A 30 -7.49 16.58 -7.28
C HIS A 30 -8.25 16.06 -8.50
N ASP A 31 -9.15 16.86 -9.05
CA ASP A 31 -9.83 16.59 -10.32
C ASP A 31 -8.77 16.58 -11.43
N ILE A 32 -8.40 15.39 -11.89
CA ILE A 32 -7.53 15.23 -13.05
C ILE A 32 -8.47 15.07 -14.25
N ALA A 33 -8.50 16.07 -15.13
CA ALA A 33 -9.14 15.94 -16.43
C ALA A 33 -8.47 14.80 -17.18
N CYS A 34 -9.22 13.75 -17.55
CA CYS A 34 -8.66 12.69 -18.36
C CYS A 34 -8.68 13.15 -19.83
N ASP A 35 -7.55 13.65 -20.32
CA ASP A 35 -7.34 13.65 -21.77
C ASP A 35 -7.26 12.19 -22.23
N ALA A 36 -8.03 11.88 -23.27
CA ALA A 36 -8.33 10.52 -23.73
C ALA A 36 -7.14 9.76 -24.35
N ASP A 37 -5.91 10.28 -24.20
CA ASP A 37 -4.70 9.75 -24.84
C ASP A 37 -3.70 9.10 -23.88
N TYR A 38 -3.99 9.01 -22.57
CA TYR A 38 -3.16 8.23 -21.64
C TYR A 38 -3.48 6.73 -21.69
N LEU A 39 -3.39 6.17 -22.89
CA LEU A 39 -3.11 4.74 -23.06
C LEU A 39 -1.74 4.48 -22.44
N ASN A 40 -1.73 3.56 -21.48
CA ASN A 40 -0.58 3.02 -20.78
C ASN A 40 0.38 2.30 -21.74
N ALA A 41 1.01 3.07 -22.64
CA ALA A 41 2.09 2.63 -23.52
C ALA A 41 3.39 2.71 -22.74
N SER A 42 3.61 1.73 -21.87
CA SER A 42 4.98 1.32 -21.60
C SER A 42 5.45 0.57 -22.83
N CYS A 43 6.30 1.21 -23.63
CA CYS A 43 6.97 0.62 -24.77
C CYS A 43 7.56 -0.75 -24.39
N ILE A 44 7.13 -1.77 -25.10
CA ILE A 44 7.80 -3.05 -25.24
C ILE A 44 9.04 -2.78 -26.10
N CYS A 45 10.22 -3.00 -25.55
CA CYS A 45 11.46 -3.15 -26.32
C CYS A 45 11.93 -4.60 -26.16
N ASP A 46 11.24 -5.48 -26.90
CA ASP A 46 11.66 -6.80 -27.40
C ASP A 46 11.50 -6.61 -28.93
N GLU A 47 12.40 -6.88 -29.86
CA GLU A 47 13.55 -7.76 -30.03
C GLU A 47 14.32 -7.20 -31.26
N ILE A 48 15.56 -7.62 -31.49
CA ILE A 48 16.02 -8.10 -32.81
C ILE A 48 17.31 -8.89 -32.56
N SER A 49 17.18 -10.21 -32.73
CA SER A 49 18.28 -11.14 -32.94
C SER A 49 18.96 -10.86 -34.28
N PRO A 50 20.26 -11.18 -34.42
CA PRO A 50 20.56 -12.13 -35.49
C PRO A 50 21.52 -13.24 -35.03
N ALA A 51 21.14 -14.49 -35.30
CA ALA A 51 22.09 -15.59 -35.49
C ALA A 51 22.76 -15.47 -36.88
N PRO A 52 23.73 -16.32 -37.29
CA PRO A 52 24.46 -17.35 -36.52
C PRO A 52 25.99 -17.26 -36.72
N GLU A 53 26.80 -17.50 -35.69
CA GLU A 53 28.21 -17.91 -35.91
C GLU A 53 28.60 -19.09 -35.02
N VAL A 54 28.67 -20.24 -35.67
CA VAL A 54 29.69 -21.29 -35.54
C VAL A 54 30.23 -21.54 -34.12
N CYS A 55 29.84 -22.69 -33.58
CA CYS A 55 30.52 -23.37 -32.46
C CYS A 55 31.98 -23.67 -32.85
N GLY A 56 32.89 -22.76 -32.51
CA GLY A 56 34.32 -22.97 -32.64
C GLY A 56 34.89 -23.67 -31.42
N ASN A 57 34.64 -24.98 -31.24
CA ASN A 57 35.64 -25.87 -30.59
C ASN A 57 35.38 -27.39 -30.71
N CYS A 58 34.96 -27.89 -31.88
CA CYS A 58 35.00 -29.33 -32.15
C CYS A 58 35.92 -29.62 -33.34
N LEU A 59 37.22 -29.44 -33.14
CA LEU A 59 38.24 -30.01 -34.02
C LEU A 59 38.80 -31.27 -33.36
N GLY A 60 38.52 -32.39 -34.00
CA GLY A 60 39.03 -33.70 -33.62
C GLY A 60 38.04 -34.46 -32.75
N HIS A 61 37.34 -35.41 -33.36
CA HIS A 61 37.38 -36.83 -33.03
C HIS A 61 36.20 -37.48 -33.78
N GLY A 62 36.52 -38.57 -34.47
CA GLY A 62 35.70 -39.19 -35.50
C GLY A 62 34.35 -39.73 -35.02
N VAL A 63 33.51 -39.97 -36.01
CA VAL A 63 32.32 -40.81 -35.95
C VAL A 63 32.60 -42.10 -35.19
N GLU A 64 31.95 -42.29 -34.03
CA GLU A 64 31.53 -43.58 -33.46
C GLU A 64 31.09 -43.37 -32.00
N THR A 65 29.77 -43.26 -31.81
CA THR A 65 28.95 -43.94 -30.77
C THR A 65 27.61 -43.22 -30.65
N CYS A 66 26.62 -43.81 -31.31
CA CYS A 66 25.22 -43.47 -31.17
C CYS A 66 24.75 -43.90 -29.76
N ALA A 67 24.68 -42.96 -28.81
CA ALA A 67 24.00 -43.17 -27.55
C ALA A 67 22.61 -42.52 -27.62
N ALA A 68 21.59 -43.37 -27.48
CA ALA A 68 20.16 -43.08 -27.45
C ALA A 68 19.77 -41.65 -27.05
N HIS A 69 19.24 -40.90 -28.00
CA HIS A 69 18.40 -39.75 -27.69
C HIS A 69 17.07 -40.27 -27.11
N PRO A 70 16.62 -39.81 -25.93
CA PRO A 70 15.29 -40.12 -25.46
C PRO A 70 14.23 -39.51 -26.41
N ALA A 71 13.15 -40.27 -26.56
CA ALA A 71 11.96 -40.00 -27.37
C ALA A 71 11.41 -38.56 -27.21
N PRO A 72 10.67 -38.04 -28.21
CA PRO A 72 10.15 -36.68 -28.19
C PRO A 72 9.26 -36.45 -26.97
N VAL A 73 9.64 -35.49 -26.13
CA VAL A 73 8.79 -34.99 -25.05
C VAL A 73 7.54 -34.38 -25.66
N SER A 74 6.39 -35.00 -25.36
CA SER A 74 5.06 -34.55 -25.75
C SER A 74 4.83 -33.11 -25.28
N ASP A 75 4.29 -32.31 -26.19
CA ASP A 75 3.85 -30.94 -26.03
C ASP A 75 2.82 -30.77 -24.90
N THR A 76 3.28 -30.55 -23.67
CA THR A 76 2.41 -30.17 -22.53
C THR A 76 2.36 -28.66 -22.29
N ARG A 77 2.95 -27.84 -23.19
CA ARG A 77 3.00 -26.37 -23.00
C ARG A 77 1.62 -25.72 -23.12
N ARG A 78 0.63 -26.38 -23.71
CA ARG A 78 -0.75 -25.88 -23.77
C ARG A 78 -1.58 -26.18 -22.51
N GLU A 79 -1.14 -27.12 -21.67
CA GLU A 79 -1.88 -27.53 -20.47
C GLU A 79 -1.34 -26.84 -19.21
N ASP A 80 -0.09 -26.38 -19.20
CA ASP A 80 0.50 -25.65 -18.07
C ASP A 80 0.05 -24.17 -18.00
N VAL A 81 -0.34 -23.56 -19.12
CA VAL A 81 -0.88 -22.17 -19.11
C VAL A 81 -2.31 -22.14 -18.56
N ALA A 82 -3.05 -23.25 -18.62
CA ALA A 82 -4.37 -23.37 -18.00
C ALA A 82 -4.29 -23.52 -16.47
N ARG A 83 -3.15 -23.94 -15.91
CA ARG A 83 -2.97 -24.16 -14.46
C ARG A 83 -2.70 -22.89 -13.63
N ALA A 84 -2.49 -21.73 -14.26
CA ALA A 84 -2.37 -20.46 -13.55
C ALA A 84 -3.72 -19.74 -13.35
N GLU A 85 -4.77 -20.14 -14.06
CA GLU A 85 -6.12 -19.57 -13.92
C GLU A 85 -6.95 -20.24 -12.81
N GLU A 86 -6.56 -21.43 -12.35
CA GLU A 86 -7.30 -22.26 -11.38
C GLU A 86 -6.72 -22.29 -9.95
N ALA A 87 -5.89 -21.33 -9.56
CA ALA A 87 -5.62 -21.06 -8.13
C ALA A 87 -6.74 -20.20 -7.52
N GLY A 88 -7.98 -20.66 -7.70
CA GLY A 88 -9.23 -20.06 -7.25
C GLY A 88 -9.51 -20.28 -5.76
N ALA A 89 -8.64 -19.78 -4.89
CA ALA A 89 -9.12 -19.42 -3.56
C ALA A 89 -10.00 -18.18 -3.75
N GLN A 90 -11.32 -18.37 -3.87
CA GLN A 90 -12.38 -17.38 -4.08
C GLN A 90 -12.03 -16.00 -3.48
N ALA A 91 -11.35 -15.15 -4.25
CA ALA A 91 -11.09 -13.79 -3.81
C ALA A 91 -12.45 -13.10 -3.79
N SER A 92 -12.92 -12.67 -2.63
CA SER A 92 -14.17 -11.93 -2.57
C SER A 92 -13.95 -10.58 -3.25
N TRP A 93 -14.79 -10.23 -4.21
CA TRP A 93 -14.77 -8.95 -4.91
C TRP A 93 -15.90 -8.07 -4.39
N ARG A 94 -15.61 -6.78 -4.20
CA ARG A 94 -16.59 -5.76 -3.80
C ARG A 94 -16.45 -4.53 -4.68
N PRO A 95 -17.54 -3.78 -4.91
CA PRO A 95 -17.46 -2.53 -5.65
C PRO A 95 -16.55 -1.53 -4.94
N VAL A 96 -15.78 -0.77 -5.72
CA VAL A 96 -15.02 0.36 -5.18
C VAL A 96 -15.99 1.49 -4.84
N VAL A 97 -15.96 1.96 -3.60
CA VAL A 97 -16.88 3.00 -3.09
C VAL A 97 -16.74 4.30 -3.92
N GLY A 98 -17.85 4.79 -4.47
CA GLY A 98 -17.92 5.95 -5.37
C GLY A 98 -17.65 5.63 -6.86
N PHE A 99 -17.41 4.36 -7.17
CA PHE A 99 -17.11 3.84 -8.50
C PHE A 99 -17.92 2.56 -8.79
N GLU A 100 -19.08 2.44 -8.17
CA GLU A 100 -19.98 1.30 -8.27
C GLU A 100 -20.39 1.06 -9.74
N GLY A 101 -20.36 -0.20 -10.17
CA GLY A 101 -20.66 -0.58 -11.55
C GLY A 101 -19.52 -0.35 -12.55
N ALA A 102 -18.43 0.32 -12.17
CA ALA A 102 -17.26 0.51 -13.04
C ALA A 102 -16.02 -0.27 -12.58
N TYR A 103 -15.79 -0.35 -11.26
CA TYR A 103 -14.61 -1.00 -10.69
C TYR A 103 -14.93 -1.84 -9.45
N GLU A 104 -14.16 -2.90 -9.26
CA GLU A 104 -14.21 -3.76 -8.08
C GLU A 104 -12.82 -4.01 -7.52
N VAL A 105 -12.75 -4.22 -6.21
CA VAL A 105 -11.53 -4.55 -5.46
C VAL A 105 -11.70 -5.88 -4.75
N SER A 106 -10.64 -6.69 -4.75
CA SER A 106 -10.60 -7.95 -4.03
C SER A 106 -10.05 -7.80 -2.61
N ASP A 107 -10.40 -8.73 -1.75
CA ASP A 107 -9.81 -8.92 -0.43
C ASP A 107 -8.28 -9.13 -0.45
N ARG A 108 -7.71 -9.52 -1.60
CA ARG A 108 -6.24 -9.63 -1.80
C ARG A 108 -5.59 -8.38 -2.39
N GLY A 109 -6.32 -7.29 -2.52
CA GLY A 109 -5.79 -6.03 -3.05
C GLY A 109 -5.60 -6.01 -4.57
N ARG A 110 -6.29 -6.87 -5.32
CA ARG A 110 -6.39 -6.73 -6.79
C ARG A 110 -7.57 -5.82 -7.11
N VAL A 111 -7.46 -5.02 -8.16
CA VAL A 111 -8.55 -4.16 -8.64
C VAL A 111 -8.84 -4.51 -10.07
N ARG A 112 -10.12 -4.57 -10.46
CA ARG A 112 -10.56 -4.83 -11.82
C ARG A 112 -11.55 -3.78 -12.29
N SER A 113 -11.48 -3.45 -13.57
CA SER A 113 -12.54 -2.76 -14.29
C SER A 113 -13.61 -3.76 -14.70
N LEU A 114 -14.87 -3.33 -14.73
CA LEU A 114 -16.00 -4.10 -15.25
C LEU A 114 -16.29 -3.74 -16.71
N ASP A 115 -16.95 -4.67 -17.41
CA ASP A 115 -17.58 -4.40 -18.70
C ASP A 115 -18.66 -3.33 -18.52
N ARG A 116 -18.59 -2.24 -19.27
CA ARG A 116 -19.58 -1.14 -19.23
C ARG A 116 -19.62 -0.35 -20.52
N LEU A 117 -20.60 0.53 -20.65
CA LEU A 117 -20.63 1.57 -21.68
C LEU A 117 -20.18 2.90 -21.07
N ASP A 118 -19.41 3.69 -21.79
CA ASP A 118 -19.15 5.09 -21.41
C ASP A 118 -20.32 6.01 -21.80
N SER A 119 -20.30 7.26 -21.33
CA SER A 119 -21.27 8.30 -21.71
C SER A 119 -21.35 8.60 -23.22
N ARG A 120 -20.38 8.13 -24.02
CA ARG A 120 -20.36 8.27 -25.48
C ARG A 120 -20.86 7.00 -26.20
N GLY A 121 -21.28 5.98 -25.44
CA GLY A 121 -21.78 4.70 -25.97
C GLY A 121 -20.68 3.69 -26.34
N ASN A 122 -19.41 3.99 -26.08
CA ASN A 122 -18.31 3.05 -26.35
C ASN A 122 -18.29 1.94 -25.31
N ARG A 123 -18.08 0.71 -25.77
CA ARG A 123 -17.94 -0.45 -24.90
C ARG A 123 -16.53 -0.50 -24.29
N ILE A 124 -16.48 -0.43 -22.98
CA ILE A 124 -15.28 -0.66 -22.17
C ILE A 124 -15.29 -2.12 -21.72
N ARG A 125 -14.22 -2.86 -22.04
CA ARG A 125 -14.03 -4.23 -21.57
C ARG A 125 -13.35 -4.24 -20.20
N GLY A 126 -13.91 -5.00 -19.29
CA GLY A 126 -13.38 -5.25 -17.97
C GLY A 126 -12.06 -6.03 -18.02
N ARG A 127 -11.16 -5.70 -17.09
CA ARG A 127 -9.87 -6.36 -16.92
C ARG A 127 -9.32 -6.10 -15.52
N VAL A 128 -8.48 -7.00 -15.02
CA VAL A 128 -7.68 -6.74 -13.82
C VAL A 128 -6.65 -5.64 -14.15
N LEU A 129 -6.59 -4.61 -13.31
CA LEU A 129 -5.72 -3.45 -13.50
C LEU A 129 -4.37 -3.71 -12.83
N ARG A 130 -3.30 -3.24 -13.49
CA ARG A 130 -1.95 -3.24 -12.91
C ARG A 130 -1.74 -1.98 -12.08
N ALA A 131 -1.57 -2.14 -10.77
CA ALA A 131 -1.29 -1.02 -9.88
C ALA A 131 0.13 -0.49 -10.07
N ALA A 132 0.28 0.83 -10.02
CA ALA A 132 1.58 1.50 -10.03
C ALA A 132 2.06 1.73 -8.58
N THR A 133 3.38 1.77 -8.37
CA THR A 133 3.98 1.95 -7.04
C THR A 133 4.51 3.36 -6.88
N LYS A 134 4.11 4.06 -5.79
CA LYS A 134 4.68 5.37 -5.44
C LYS A 134 6.10 5.21 -4.89
N ARG A 135 6.87 6.31 -4.82
CA ARG A 135 8.17 6.34 -4.13
C ARG A 135 8.10 5.89 -2.66
N SER A 136 6.94 6.02 -2.03
CA SER A 136 6.67 5.54 -0.67
C SER A 136 6.43 4.03 -0.58
N GLY A 137 6.49 3.28 -1.68
CA GLY A 137 6.18 1.85 -1.74
C GLY A 137 4.68 1.52 -1.91
N HIS A 138 3.79 2.49 -1.69
CA HIS A 138 2.35 2.24 -1.73
C HIS A 138 1.84 2.09 -3.18
N GLN A 139 1.01 1.08 -3.39
CA GLN A 139 0.34 0.84 -4.67
C GLN A 139 -0.86 1.78 -4.86
N HIS A 140 -1.03 2.29 -6.09
CA HIS A 140 -2.10 3.20 -6.48
C HIS A 140 -2.63 2.91 -7.89
N LEU A 141 -3.86 3.33 -8.14
CA LEU A 141 -4.52 3.27 -9.44
C LEU A 141 -5.26 4.57 -9.72
N SER A 142 -5.23 4.98 -10.98
CA SER A 142 -6.09 6.05 -11.50
C SER A 142 -7.37 5.44 -12.03
N LEU A 143 -8.48 5.67 -11.33
CA LEU A 143 -9.81 5.22 -11.76
C LEU A 143 -10.49 6.35 -12.52
N CYS A 144 -11.15 6.03 -13.63
CA CYS A 144 -11.86 7.02 -14.44
C CYS A 144 -13.27 6.53 -14.81
N VAL A 145 -14.25 7.40 -14.65
CA VAL A 145 -15.64 7.23 -15.10
C VAL A 145 -16.09 8.56 -15.72
N ASP A 146 -16.61 8.50 -16.95
CA ASP A 146 -17.16 9.67 -17.67
C ASP A 146 -16.28 10.91 -17.68
N GLY A 147 -14.99 10.74 -17.97
CA GLY A 147 -14.04 11.85 -18.05
C GLY A 147 -13.44 12.28 -16.70
N LYS A 148 -13.98 11.79 -15.57
CA LYS A 148 -13.55 12.15 -14.22
C LYS A 148 -12.60 11.11 -13.67
N GLY A 149 -11.32 11.48 -13.59
CA GLY A 149 -10.25 10.64 -13.06
C GLY A 149 -9.89 10.99 -11.61
N ILE A 150 -9.74 9.97 -10.76
CA ILE A 150 -9.14 10.12 -9.42
C ILE A 150 -8.09 9.04 -9.19
N THR A 151 -7.00 9.41 -8.53
CA THR A 151 -5.98 8.46 -8.08
C THR A 151 -6.26 7.99 -6.66
N LEU A 152 -6.44 6.68 -6.47
CA LEU A 152 -6.69 6.06 -5.17
C LEU A 152 -5.59 5.06 -4.79
N LEU A 153 -5.34 4.93 -3.49
CA LEU A 153 -4.42 3.95 -2.93
C LEU A 153 -5.12 2.59 -2.78
N VAL A 154 -4.43 1.50 -3.13
CA VAL A 154 -5.02 0.16 -3.17
C VAL A 154 -5.48 -0.29 -1.77
N HIS A 155 -4.63 -0.19 -0.75
CA HIS A 155 -5.00 -0.54 0.63
C HIS A 155 -6.24 0.21 1.12
N ARG A 156 -6.42 1.46 0.70
CA ARG A 156 -7.56 2.29 1.11
C ARG A 156 -8.84 1.83 0.43
N MET A 157 -8.77 1.50 -0.87
CA MET A 157 -9.91 0.92 -1.59
C MET A 157 -10.36 -0.41 -0.95
N VAL A 158 -9.42 -1.26 -0.54
CA VAL A 158 -9.72 -2.52 0.14
C VAL A 158 -10.44 -2.25 1.47
N LEU A 159 -9.89 -1.42 2.35
CA LEU A 159 -10.53 -1.14 3.63
C LEU A 159 -11.90 -0.47 3.48
N GLU A 160 -12.02 0.49 2.57
CA GLU A 160 -13.31 1.18 2.33
C GLU A 160 -14.38 0.21 1.83
N ALA A 161 -14.05 -0.74 0.96
CA ALA A 161 -15.01 -1.70 0.42
C ALA A 161 -15.38 -2.83 1.40
N PHE A 162 -14.43 -3.29 2.22
CA PHE A 162 -14.61 -4.45 3.08
C PHE A 162 -15.00 -4.13 4.52
N VAL A 163 -14.40 -3.09 5.10
CA VAL A 163 -14.61 -2.66 6.49
C VAL A 163 -15.57 -1.47 6.55
N GLY A 164 -15.43 -0.53 5.62
CA GLY A 164 -16.24 0.68 5.56
C GLY A 164 -15.39 1.95 5.57
N PRO A 165 -16.05 3.13 5.59
CA PRO A 165 -15.36 4.41 5.49
C PRO A 165 -14.34 4.59 6.62
N ALA A 166 -13.27 5.32 6.31
CA ALA A 166 -12.26 5.68 7.30
C ALA A 166 -12.90 6.44 8.47
N PRO A 167 -12.77 5.96 9.72
CA PRO A 167 -13.16 6.75 10.88
C PRO A 167 -12.33 8.03 10.96
N GLU A 168 -12.87 9.05 11.64
CA GLU A 168 -12.20 10.36 11.73
C GLU A 168 -10.81 10.23 12.38
N GLY A 169 -9.81 10.87 11.75
CA GLY A 169 -8.44 10.86 12.23
C GLY A 169 -7.69 9.53 12.05
N MET A 170 -8.30 8.52 11.43
CA MET A 170 -7.65 7.22 11.17
C MET A 170 -7.00 7.14 9.79
N GLU A 171 -5.92 6.37 9.73
CA GLU A 171 -5.15 6.07 8.54
C GLU A 171 -5.18 4.56 8.27
N ALA A 172 -5.08 4.18 7.00
CA ALA A 172 -4.96 2.79 6.61
C ALA A 172 -3.54 2.31 6.88
N CYS A 173 -3.41 1.26 7.69
CA CYS A 173 -2.14 0.77 8.20
C CYS A 173 -1.89 -0.68 7.79
N HIS A 174 -0.63 -1.00 7.53
CA HIS A 174 -0.14 -2.35 7.21
C HIS A 174 0.48 -2.98 8.45
N SER A 175 0.01 -4.16 8.81
CA SER A 175 0.39 -4.82 10.06
C SER A 175 1.80 -5.43 10.00
N ASP A 176 2.28 -5.77 8.81
CA ASP A 176 3.64 -6.25 8.53
C ASP A 176 4.64 -5.15 8.16
N GLY A 177 4.16 -3.91 7.96
CA GLY A 177 4.98 -2.79 7.51
C GLY A 177 5.40 -2.84 6.03
N ASP A 178 4.87 -3.77 5.23
CA ASP A 178 5.08 -3.83 3.77
C ASP A 178 3.94 -3.10 3.02
N PRO A 179 4.21 -1.92 2.41
CA PRO A 179 3.19 -1.16 1.68
C PRO A 179 2.64 -1.86 0.42
N ALA A 180 3.29 -2.94 -0.05
CA ALA A 180 2.85 -3.71 -1.21
C ALA A 180 1.87 -4.83 -0.84
N ASN A 181 1.83 -5.27 0.43
CA ASN A 181 0.93 -6.31 0.90
C ASN A 181 -0.46 -5.74 1.21
N ASN A 182 -1.30 -5.60 0.19
CA ASN A 182 -2.65 -5.02 0.28
C ASN A 182 -3.75 -6.04 0.60
N ALA A 183 -3.42 -7.20 1.18
CA ALA A 183 -4.43 -8.16 1.63
C ALA A 183 -5.23 -7.59 2.80
N LEU A 184 -6.56 -7.73 2.79
CA LEU A 184 -7.47 -7.25 3.82
C LEU A 184 -7.05 -7.69 5.22
N SER A 185 -6.57 -8.93 5.37
CA SER A 185 -6.08 -9.47 6.65
C SER A 185 -4.85 -8.75 7.20
N ASN A 186 -4.10 -8.04 6.36
CA ASN A 186 -2.94 -7.24 6.75
C ASN A 186 -3.29 -5.77 7.04
N LEU A 187 -4.49 -5.33 6.64
CA LEU A 187 -4.91 -3.95 6.67
C LEU A 187 -5.84 -3.65 7.83
N ARG A 188 -5.71 -2.46 8.42
CA ARG A 188 -6.65 -1.94 9.43
C ARG A 188 -6.70 -0.42 9.42
N TRP A 189 -7.80 0.13 9.95
CA TRP A 189 -7.86 1.54 10.33
C TRP A 189 -7.17 1.72 11.67
N ASP A 190 -6.25 2.66 11.76
CA ASP A 190 -5.55 2.95 13.01
C ASP A 190 -5.21 4.44 13.12
N SER A 191 -4.85 4.89 14.31
CA SER A 191 -4.37 6.25 14.53
C SER A 191 -2.97 6.46 13.93
N ARG A 192 -2.67 7.70 13.55
CA ARG A 192 -1.32 8.09 13.10
C ARG A 192 -0.23 7.78 14.13
N SER A 193 -0.55 7.92 15.43
CA SER A 193 0.37 7.60 16.52
C SER A 193 0.74 6.12 16.54
N GLU A 194 -0.25 5.23 16.46
CA GLU A 194 0.01 3.78 16.44
C GLU A 194 0.73 3.35 15.17
N ASN A 195 0.35 3.89 14.00
CA ASN A 195 1.08 3.66 12.75
C ASN A 195 2.57 4.07 12.87
N THR A 196 2.85 5.16 13.58
CA THR A 196 4.23 5.60 13.83
C THR A 196 4.98 4.65 14.76
N LEU A 197 4.31 4.13 15.80
CA LEU A 197 4.88 3.12 16.69
C LEU A 197 5.16 1.81 15.93
N ASP A 198 4.30 1.40 15.02
CA ASP A 198 4.54 0.24 14.16
C ASP A 198 5.77 0.44 13.28
N ARG A 199 5.97 1.62 12.71
CA ARG A 199 7.20 1.93 11.97
C ARG A 199 8.45 1.80 12.84
N VAL A 200 8.36 2.11 14.13
CA VAL A 200 9.46 1.90 15.08
C VAL A 200 9.65 0.40 15.34
N ARG A 201 8.57 -0.34 15.60
CA ARG A 201 8.59 -1.81 15.83
C ARG A 201 9.17 -2.56 14.63
N HIS A 202 8.74 -2.21 13.42
CA HIS A 202 9.22 -2.78 12.16
C HIS A 202 10.61 -2.26 11.75
N GLY A 203 11.21 -1.35 12.52
CA GLY A 203 12.53 -0.79 12.22
C GLY A 203 12.57 0.08 10.96
N THR A 204 11.43 0.51 10.41
CA THR A 204 11.35 1.37 9.22
C THR A 204 11.38 2.87 9.58
N HIS A 205 11.28 3.22 10.87
CA HIS A 205 11.34 4.60 11.32
C HIS A 205 12.76 5.18 11.22
N HIS A 206 12.93 6.16 10.33
CA HIS A 206 14.25 6.74 10.03
C HIS A 206 15.00 7.30 11.25
N LEU A 207 14.31 7.94 12.22
CA LEU A 207 14.99 8.42 13.44
C LEU A 207 15.40 7.27 14.36
N ALA A 208 14.61 6.19 14.41
CA ALA A 208 14.96 5.03 15.22
C ALA A 208 16.21 4.33 14.65
N ARG A 209 16.31 4.25 13.32
CA ARG A 209 17.46 3.69 12.59
C ARG A 209 18.76 4.51 12.70
N LYS A 210 18.70 5.79 13.12
CA LYS A 210 19.91 6.61 13.24
C LYS A 210 20.81 6.06 14.34
N THR A 211 22.01 5.64 13.96
CA THR A 211 23.04 5.13 14.88
C THR A 211 24.01 6.20 15.35
N HIS A 212 24.12 7.33 14.64
CA HIS A 212 25.05 8.41 14.96
C HIS A 212 24.37 9.78 14.88
N CYS A 213 24.89 10.74 15.63
CA CYS A 213 24.50 12.14 15.56
C CYS A 213 25.06 12.80 14.29
N PRO A 214 24.62 14.03 13.93
CA PRO A 214 25.12 14.72 12.73
C PRO A 214 26.64 14.96 12.70
N VAL A 215 27.29 14.98 13.87
CA VAL A 215 28.76 15.13 14.01
C VAL A 215 29.49 13.79 13.94
N GLY A 216 28.76 12.66 14.00
CA GLY A 216 29.33 11.32 13.93
C GLY A 216 29.53 10.62 15.27
N HIS A 217 29.11 11.20 16.40
CA HIS A 217 29.15 10.52 17.69
C HIS A 217 28.04 9.44 17.78
N PRO A 218 28.32 8.25 18.35
CA PRO A 218 27.36 7.15 18.41
C PRO A 218 26.17 7.48 19.33
N TYR A 219 24.99 6.99 18.98
CA TYR A 219 23.81 6.97 19.84
C TYR A 219 23.72 5.65 20.61
N ASP A 220 24.57 5.50 21.63
CA ASP A 220 24.54 4.41 22.61
C ASP A 220 23.90 4.86 23.94
N ALA A 221 23.87 3.98 24.94
CA ALA A 221 23.30 4.28 26.25
C ALA A 221 24.04 5.43 26.97
N ASP A 222 25.34 5.57 26.76
CA ASP A 222 26.21 6.51 27.47
C ASP A 222 26.24 7.90 26.83
N ASN A 223 25.99 7.98 25.51
CA ASN A 223 26.03 9.20 24.72
C ASN A 223 24.64 9.70 24.31
N THR A 224 23.58 8.93 24.59
CA THR A 224 22.21 9.35 24.31
C THR A 224 21.52 9.90 25.55
N HIS A 225 20.81 11.02 25.41
CA HIS A 225 19.74 11.41 26.34
C HIS A 225 18.56 11.98 25.57
N PHE A 226 17.39 11.97 26.19
CA PHE A 226 16.18 12.56 25.65
C PHE A 226 15.85 13.86 26.40
N ASP A 227 15.42 14.87 25.68
CA ASP A 227 14.95 16.11 26.29
C ASP A 227 13.47 16.05 26.68
N LYS A 228 12.93 17.15 27.22
CA LYS A 228 11.52 17.24 27.59
C LYS A 228 10.54 17.18 26.41
N ARG A 229 11.04 17.30 25.18
CA ARG A 229 10.26 17.20 23.94
C ARG A 229 10.34 15.78 23.35
N GLY A 230 11.16 14.91 23.92
CA GLY A 230 11.41 13.56 23.42
C GLY A 230 12.49 13.52 22.33
N ASP A 231 13.18 14.63 22.07
CA ASP A 231 14.24 14.69 21.06
C ASP A 231 15.50 14.00 21.57
N ARG A 232 16.13 13.19 20.70
CA ARG A 232 17.39 12.52 21.00
C ARG A 232 18.55 13.52 20.93
N ILE A 233 19.27 13.69 22.04
CA ILE A 233 20.40 14.60 22.16
C ILE A 233 21.69 13.83 22.43
N CYS A 234 22.71 14.07 21.60
CA CYS A 234 24.07 13.58 21.80
C CYS A 234 24.75 14.32 22.97
N ARG A 235 25.19 13.56 23.97
CA ARG A 235 25.84 14.11 25.18
C ARG A 235 27.21 14.70 24.87
N GLU A 236 27.98 14.11 23.96
CA GLU A 236 29.26 14.65 23.48
C GLU A 236 29.09 16.03 22.83
N CYS A 237 28.20 16.16 21.83
CA CYS A 237 27.91 17.46 21.21
C CYS A 237 27.44 18.50 22.23
N LYS A 238 26.68 18.08 23.25
CA LYS A 238 26.24 18.97 24.33
C LYS A 238 27.41 19.45 25.19
N ARG A 239 28.34 18.56 25.55
CA ARG A 239 29.56 18.89 26.32
C ARG A 239 30.44 19.88 25.55
N GLU A 240 30.65 19.65 24.26
CA GLU A 240 31.44 20.54 23.39
C GLU A 240 30.83 21.94 23.30
N ARG A 241 29.51 22.02 23.05
CA ARG A 241 28.79 23.31 23.00
C ARG A 241 28.92 24.07 24.32
N ASN A 242 28.79 23.38 25.45
CA ASN A 242 28.93 23.97 26.77
C ASN A 242 30.38 24.46 27.03
N ARG A 243 31.39 23.67 26.63
CA ARG A 243 32.80 24.09 26.72
C ARG A 243 33.05 25.36 25.90
N ALA A 244 32.58 25.40 24.66
CA ALA A 244 32.72 26.56 23.78
C ALA A 244 32.01 27.82 24.34
N ALA A 245 30.82 27.65 24.94
CA ALA A 245 30.10 28.76 25.57
C ALA A 245 30.85 29.35 26.76
N ARG A 246 31.46 28.51 27.61
CA ARG A 246 32.29 28.96 28.75
C ARG A 246 33.51 29.75 28.28
N LEU A 247 34.21 29.26 27.25
CA LEU A 247 35.36 29.95 26.66
C LEU A 247 34.97 31.34 26.13
N ARG A 248 33.82 31.46 25.43
CA ARG A 248 33.32 32.75 24.94
C ARG A 248 32.93 33.72 26.07
N GLY A 249 32.42 33.21 27.18
CA GLY A 249 32.10 34.01 28.36
C GLY A 249 33.35 34.55 29.06
N ALA A 250 34.40 33.73 29.16
CA ALA A 250 35.67 34.11 29.77
C ALA A 250 36.44 35.18 28.96
N THR A 251 36.28 35.22 27.64
CA THR A 251 36.91 36.23 26.77
C THR A 251 36.19 37.58 26.75
N ARG A 252 35.04 37.73 27.41
CA ARG A 252 34.20 38.94 27.39
C ARG A 252 34.13 39.70 28.72
N GLY A 253 34.75 39.17 29.79
CA GLY A 253 34.87 39.82 31.10
C GLY A 253 36.31 40.18 31.37
#